data_AF-A0A932KC96-F1
#
_entry.id   AF-A0A932KC96-F1
#
_cell.length_a   1.000
_cell.length_b   1.000
_cell.length_c   1.000
_cell.angle_alpha   90.00
_cell.angle_beta   90.00
_cell.angle_gamma   90.00
#
_symmetry.space_group_name_H-M   'P 1'
#
loop_
_entity.id
_entity.type
_entity.pdbx_description
1 polymer ?
#
loop_
_entity_poly.entity_id
_entity_poly.type
_entity_poly.pdbx_seq_one_letter_code
_entity_poly.pdbx_strand_id
1 'polypeptide(L)' 'MRNLLGKWLRIFGEQEGAVRSPGATAPSTAGVAPTGLPWQQISDYPPPERWDNWEEYEATAWPRRVKRSYMLVPTICF' A
#
# COMPACT_ATOMS: atom_id res chain seq x y z
N MET A 1 -1.14 9.26 -43.54
CA MET A 1 -1.90 9.06 -42.28
C MET A 1 -1.87 7.58 -41.87
N ARG A 2 -0.77 7.07 -41.28
CA ARG A 2 -0.71 5.66 -40.82
C ARG A 2 0.41 5.33 -39.82
N ASN A 3 1.00 6.32 -39.15
CA ASN A 3 2.18 6.09 -38.31
C ASN A 3 1.99 6.48 -36.83
N LEU A 4 0.76 6.77 -36.41
CA LEU A 4 0.45 7.05 -35.00
C LEU A 4 -0.13 5.81 -34.27
N LEU A 5 -0.76 4.88 -34.99
CA LEU A 5 -1.36 3.69 -34.38
C LEU A 5 -0.31 2.70 -33.82
N GLY A 6 0.85 2.60 -34.45
CA GLY A 6 1.93 1.70 -34.01
C GLY A 6 2.74 2.20 -32.80
N LYS A 7 2.66 3.50 -32.48
CA LYS A 7 3.34 4.08 -31.31
C LYS A 7 2.54 3.86 -30.02
N TRP A 8 1.21 3.93 -30.11
CA TRP A 8 0.32 3.70 -28.97
C TRP A 8 0.23 2.23 -28.57
N LEU A 9 0.28 1.30 -29.53
CA LEU A 9 0.26 -0.15 -29.24
C LEU A 9 1.53 -0.64 -28.51
N ARG A 10 2.64 0.11 -28.60
CA ARG A 10 3.90 -0.18 -27.90
C ARG A 10 3.92 0.30 -26.45
N ILE A 11 3.05 1.25 -26.09
CA ILE A 11 2.96 1.81 -24.74
C ILE A 11 2.13 0.89 -23.82
N PHE A 12 1.20 0.11 -24.38
CA PHE A 12 0.24 -0.68 -23.60
C PHE A 12 0.38 -2.21 -23.74
N GLY A 13 1.35 -2.71 -24.53
CA GLY A 13 1.41 -4.12 -24.92
C GLY A 13 2.30 -5.05 -24.09
N GLU A 14 3.03 -4.56 -23.09
CA GLU A 14 4.10 -5.36 -22.45
C GLU A 14 4.11 -5.19 -20.92
N GLN A 15 3.00 -5.44 -20.24
CA GLN A 15 2.99 -5.59 -18.77
C GLN A 15 2.07 -6.72 -18.29
N GLU A 16 1.94 -7.80 -19.06
CA GLU A 16 1.52 -9.10 -18.51
C GLU A 16 2.75 -9.78 -17.89
N GLY A 17 3.43 -9.05 -17.03
CA GLY A 17 4.55 -9.54 -16.24
C GLY A 17 3.98 -10.53 -15.23
N ALA A 18 4.19 -11.82 -15.53
CA ALA A 18 3.97 -12.92 -14.62
C ALA A 18 4.27 -12.51 -13.16
N VAL A 19 3.26 -12.61 -12.30
CA VAL A 19 3.44 -12.58 -10.84
C VAL A 19 4.31 -13.78 -10.48
N ARG A 20 5.62 -13.62 -10.62
CA ARG A 20 6.61 -14.51 -10.06
C ARG A 20 6.73 -14.10 -8.60
N SER A 21 6.15 -14.90 -7.70
CA SER A 21 6.53 -14.88 -6.30
C SER A 21 8.06 -14.99 -6.23
N PRO A 22 8.79 -14.05 -5.60
CA PRO A 22 10.23 -14.17 -5.49
C PRO A 22 10.54 -15.29 -4.50
N GLY A 23 10.80 -16.48 -5.04
CA GLY A 23 11.56 -17.50 -4.36
C GLY A 23 12.92 -16.91 -3.99
N ALA A 24 13.25 -17.00 -2.70
CA ALA A 24 14.51 -16.54 -2.15
C ALA A 24 15.70 -17.08 -2.96
N THR A 25 16.60 -16.20 -3.40
CA THR A 25 18.08 -16.33 -3.35
C THR A 25 18.73 -15.38 -4.36
N ALA A 26 18.97 -14.13 -3.95
CA ALA A 26 20.09 -13.27 -4.38
C ALA A 26 20.14 -12.06 -3.43
N PRO A 27 21.32 -11.59 -2.96
CA PRO A 27 21.43 -10.35 -2.19
C PRO A 27 21.26 -9.18 -3.16
N SER A 28 20.02 -8.85 -3.47
CA SER A 28 19.68 -7.68 -4.26
C SER A 28 19.78 -6.43 -3.39
N THR A 29 20.55 -5.44 -3.84
CA THR A 29 20.50 -4.06 -3.34
C THR A 29 19.09 -3.44 -3.43
N ALA A 30 18.09 -4.15 -3.96
CA ALA A 30 16.67 -3.78 -3.95
C ALA A 30 16.00 -3.75 -2.55
N GLY A 31 16.70 -4.20 -1.49
CA GLY A 31 16.14 -4.27 -0.13
C GLY A 31 16.18 -2.98 0.70
N VAL A 32 16.64 -1.86 0.13
CA VAL A 32 16.89 -0.62 0.87
C VAL A 32 16.04 0.52 0.31
N ALA A 33 15.32 1.22 1.19
CA ALA A 33 14.51 2.39 0.85
C ALA A 33 15.39 3.54 0.33
N PRO A 34 14.83 4.54 -0.39
CA PRO A 34 15.59 5.70 -0.87
C PRO A 34 16.35 6.47 0.23
N THR A 35 15.90 6.34 1.48
CA THR A 35 16.56 6.89 2.68
C THR A 35 17.84 6.13 3.07
N GLY A 36 18.16 4.99 2.44
CA GLY A 36 19.28 4.13 2.84
C GLY A 36 18.96 3.19 4.01
N LEU A 37 17.71 3.17 4.47
CA LEU A 37 17.22 2.31 5.55
C LEU A 37 16.55 1.05 4.98
N PRO A 38 16.54 -0.08 5.70
CA PRO A 38 15.77 -1.24 5.29
C PRO A 38 14.28 -0.88 5.22
N TRP A 39 13.55 -1.50 4.29
CA TRP A 39 12.09 -1.37 4.26
C TRP A 39 11.49 -1.88 5.56
N GLN A 40 10.62 -1.08 6.16
CA GLN A 40 9.83 -1.53 7.31
C GLN A 40 8.58 -2.23 6.82
N GLN A 41 8.22 -3.31 7.51
CA GLN A 41 6.98 -4.02 7.26
C GLN A 41 5.81 -3.18 7.78
N ILE A 42 4.90 -2.81 6.88
CA ILE A 42 3.64 -2.15 7.26
C ILE A 42 2.65 -3.26 7.62
N SER A 43 1.81 -3.02 8.62
CA SER A 43 0.73 -3.92 8.98
C SER A 43 -0.54 -3.52 8.23
N ASP A 44 -1.29 -4.50 7.74
CA ASP A 44 -2.54 -4.27 7.01
C ASP A 44 -3.67 -3.76 7.93
N TYR A 45 -3.60 -4.05 9.23
CA TYR A 45 -4.63 -3.68 10.20
C TYR A 45 -4.04 -3.41 11.59
N PRO A 46 -4.72 -2.61 12.43
CA PRO A 46 -4.23 -2.34 13.78
C PRO A 46 -4.28 -3.61 14.66
N PRO A 47 -3.37 -3.75 15.65
CA PRO A 47 -3.43 -4.83 16.63
C PRO A 47 -4.79 -4.91 17.35
N PRO A 48 -5.41 -6.09 17.45
CA PRO A 48 -6.72 -6.29 18.09
C PRO A 48 -6.82 -5.76 19.52
N GLU A 49 -5.72 -5.80 20.28
CA GLU A 49 -5.66 -5.35 21.67
C GLU A 49 -5.93 -3.85 21.83
N ARG A 50 -5.90 -3.08 20.72
CA ARG A 50 -6.19 -1.64 20.72
C ARG A 50 -7.54 -1.28 20.11
N TRP A 51 -8.32 -2.27 19.67
CA TRP A 51 -9.56 -2.01 18.94
C TRP A 51 -10.63 -1.36 19.82
N ASP A 52 -10.65 -1.64 21.12
CA ASP A 52 -11.64 -1.07 22.04
C ASP A 52 -11.52 0.46 22.24
N ASN A 53 -10.35 1.03 21.98
CA ASN A 53 -10.07 2.46 22.19
C ASN A 53 -9.11 3.01 21.14
N TRP A 54 -9.52 2.94 19.87
CA TRP A 54 -8.75 3.47 18.75
C TRP A 54 -8.90 4.99 18.66
N GLU A 55 -7.80 5.73 18.69
CA GLU A 55 -7.80 7.19 18.55
C GLU A 55 -7.52 7.61 17.10
N GLU A 56 -8.42 8.40 16.51
CA GLU A 56 -8.26 8.95 15.17
C GLU A 56 -8.71 10.42 15.10
N TYR A 57 -8.23 11.17 14.10
CA TYR A 57 -8.64 12.54 13.87
C TYR A 57 -9.89 12.62 13.00
N GLU A 58 -10.79 13.53 13.35
CA GLU A 58 -12.02 13.79 12.59
C GLU A 58 -11.73 14.41 11.23
N ALA A 59 -12.02 13.67 10.16
CA ALA A 59 -11.81 14.13 8.79
C ALA A 59 -12.61 15.40 8.45
N THR A 60 -13.85 15.51 8.96
CA THR A 60 -14.74 16.65 8.70
C THR A 60 -14.34 17.91 9.48
N ALA A 61 -13.50 17.78 10.51
CA ALA A 61 -13.11 18.89 11.37
C ALA A 61 -11.93 19.71 10.83
N TRP A 62 -11.35 19.33 9.69
CA TRP A 62 -10.24 20.05 9.05
C TRP A 62 -10.58 21.54 8.86
N PRO A 63 -9.71 22.52 9.22
CA PRO A 63 -8.31 22.46 9.65
C PRO A 63 -8.03 22.08 11.12
N ARG A 64 -9.08 21.90 11.90
CA ARG A 64 -8.96 21.65 13.34
C ARG A 64 -8.65 20.16 13.56
N ARG A 65 -7.49 19.85 14.15
CA ARG A 65 -7.07 18.48 14.49
C ARG A 65 -7.83 17.96 15.72
N VAL A 66 -9.08 17.56 15.54
CA VAL A 66 -9.94 17.05 16.62
C VAL A 66 -9.76 15.54 16.74
N LYS A 67 -9.32 15.05 17.91
CA LYS A 67 -9.16 13.62 18.21
C LYS A 67 -10.48 12.99 18.67
N ARG A 68 -10.69 11.73 18.33
CA ARG A 68 -11.83 10.92 18.76
C ARG A 68 -11.39 9.50 19.05
N SER A 69 -12.07 8.89 20.01
CA SER A 69 -11.92 7.49 20.37
C SER A 69 -13.09 6.68 19.81
N TYR A 70 -12.77 5.59 19.13
CA TYR A 70 -13.73 4.65 18.54
C TYR A 70 -13.43 3.23 19.00
N MET A 71 -14.44 2.38 18.97
CA MET A 71 -14.28 0.93 19.04
C MET A 71 -14.29 0.38 17.61
N LEU A 72 -13.23 -0.31 17.21
CA LEU A 72 -13.13 -0.98 15.92
C LEU A 72 -13.83 -2.34 15.99
N VAL A 73 -14.90 -2.50 15.22
CA VAL A 73 -15.63 -3.77 15.11
C VAL A 73 -15.27 -4.42 13.76
N PRO A 74 -14.60 -5.58 13.73
CA PRO A 74 -14.25 -6.24 12.48
C PRO A 74 -15.53 -6.70 11.77
N THR A 75 -15.68 -6.30 10.51
CA THR A 75 -16.81 -6.72 9.68
C THR A 75 -16.47 -7.90 8.78
N ILE A 76 -15.42 -8.67 9.11
CA ILE A 76 -15.05 -9.85 8.33
C ILE A 76 -16.18 -10.89 8.44
N CYS A 77 -16.78 -11.23 7.31
CA CYS A 77 -17.73 -12.35 7.25
C CYS A 77 -16.94 -13.64 7.48
N PHE A 78 -17.39 -14.46 8.44
CA PHE A 78 -16.87 -15.82 8.68
C PHE A 78 -17.16 -16.76 7.50
#